data_AF-A0A498KDC0-F1
#
_entry.id   AF-A0A498KDC0-F1
#
_cell.length_a   1.000
_cell.length_b   1.000
_cell.length_c   1.000
_cell.angle_alpha   90.00
_cell.angle_beta   90.00
_cell.angle_gamma   90.00
#
_symmetry.space_group_name_H-M   'P 1'
#
loop_
_entity.id
_entity.type
_entity.pdbx_description
1 polymer ?
#
loop_
_entity_poly.entity_id
_entity_poly.type
_entity_poly.pdbx_seq_one_letter_code
_entity_poly.pdbx_strand_id
1 'polypeptide(L)'
;MAANSRFPVETLDDIVRYYRNICSMLPSTHDQLLLRYELQKDHSLLGKDEFAYDSDWVKNQIQGCLEFWLGEREARYTPKDEGWKCRFCQYSSVCPARSAESANYTNTPS
;
A
#
# COMPACT_ATOMS: atom_id res chain seq x y z
N MET A 1 -23.03 -7.68 16.90
CA MET A 1 -23.71 -7.76 15.59
C MET A 1 -22.70 -8.28 14.59
N ALA A 2 -22.82 -9.53 14.16
CA ALA A 2 -21.89 -10.11 13.19
C ALA A 2 -22.21 -9.53 11.81
N ALA A 3 -21.19 -9.05 11.10
CA ALA A 3 -21.34 -8.64 9.71
C ALA A 3 -21.63 -9.90 8.89
N ASN A 4 -22.87 -10.05 8.42
CA ASN A 4 -23.24 -11.14 7.53
C ASN A 4 -22.54 -10.90 6.19
N SER A 5 -21.38 -11.54 5.99
CA SER A 5 -20.79 -11.62 4.66
C SER A 5 -21.83 -12.34 3.77
N ARG A 6 -22.16 -11.77 2.61
CA ARG A 6 -23.17 -12.31 1.69
C ARG A 6 -22.76 -13.65 1.04
N PHE A 7 -21.73 -14.28 1.58
CA PHE A 7 -21.06 -15.45 1.04
C PHE A 7 -21.01 -16.54 2.11
N PRO A 8 -21.37 -17.79 1.79
CA PRO A 8 -21.29 -18.91 2.71
C PRO A 8 -19.82 -19.36 2.81
N VAL A 9 -19.07 -18.69 3.68
CA VAL A 9 -17.64 -18.90 3.85
C VAL A 9 -17.37 -19.14 5.32
N GLU A 10 -16.77 -20.30 5.64
CA GLU A 10 -16.47 -20.70 7.02
C GLU A 10 -14.97 -20.60 7.33
N THR A 11 -14.12 -20.72 6.31
CA THR A 11 -12.66 -20.72 6.47
C THR A 11 -11.96 -19.70 5.56
N LEU A 12 -10.73 -19.34 5.91
CA LEU A 12 -9.88 -18.52 5.04
C LEU A 12 -9.64 -19.20 3.67
N ASP A 13 -9.54 -20.54 3.65
CA ASP A 13 -9.42 -21.31 2.40
C ASP A 13 -10.65 -21.10 1.50
N ASP A 14 -11.85 -21.11 2.09
CA ASP A 14 -13.09 -20.83 1.33
C ASP A 14 -13.07 -19.42 0.73
N ILE A 15 -12.55 -18.42 1.45
CA ILE A 15 -12.40 -17.04 0.93
C ILE A 15 -11.44 -17.03 -0.26
N VAL A 16 -10.26 -17.63 -0.11
CA VAL A 16 -9.21 -17.64 -1.15
C VAL A 16 -9.71 -18.38 -2.39
N ARG A 17 -10.37 -19.54 -2.21
CA ARG A 17 -10.97 -20.31 -3.29
C ARG A 17 -12.06 -19.52 -4.01
N TYR A 18 -12.93 -18.86 -3.25
CA TYR A 18 -14.00 -18.04 -3.82
C TYR A 18 -13.44 -16.87 -4.63
N TYR A 19 -12.45 -16.15 -4.09
CA TYR A 19 -11.79 -15.05 -4.78
C TYR A 19 -11.14 -15.51 -6.08
N ARG A 20 -10.40 -16.62 -6.05
CA ARG A 20 -9.77 -17.21 -7.25
C ARG A 20 -10.81 -17.54 -8.32
N ASN A 21 -11.94 -18.13 -7.93
CA ASN A 21 -13.02 -18.49 -8.85
C ASN A 21 -13.65 -17.25 -9.50
N ILE A 22 -13.94 -16.20 -8.72
CA ILE A 22 -14.44 -14.93 -9.26
C ILE A 22 -13.43 -14.36 -10.24
N CYS A 23 -12.16 -14.19 -9.84
CA CYS A 23 -11.14 -13.60 -10.69
C CYS A 23 -10.98 -14.35 -12.02
N SER A 24 -11.17 -15.67 -12.02
CA SER A 24 -11.10 -16.49 -13.23
C SER A 24 -12.29 -16.28 -14.19
N MET A 25 -13.41 -15.74 -13.70
CA MET A 25 -14.61 -15.44 -14.49
C MET A 25 -14.68 -13.97 -14.94
N LEU A 26 -13.82 -13.10 -14.42
CA LEU A 26 -13.81 -11.69 -14.79
C LEU A 26 -13.15 -11.52 -16.18
N PRO A 27 -13.63 -10.57 -17.00
CA PRO A 27 -12.96 -10.20 -18.24
C PRO A 27 -11.52 -9.75 -17.99
N SER A 28 -10.67 -9.90 -19.01
CA SER A 28 -9.32 -9.35 -18.96
C SER A 28 -9.39 -7.83 -18.75
N THR A 29 -8.58 -7.33 -17.81
CA THR A 29 -8.53 -5.90 -17.52
C THR A 29 -7.69 -5.18 -18.56
N HIS A 30 -7.92 -3.88 -18.73
CA HIS A 30 -7.06 -3.03 -19.55
C HIS A 30 -5.73 -2.79 -18.82
N ASP A 31 -4.64 -2.65 -19.58
CA ASP A 31 -3.31 -2.31 -19.05
C ASP A 31 -3.19 -0.83 -18.65
N GLN A 32 -4.30 -0.14 -18.41
CA GLN A 32 -4.34 1.24 -17.95
C GLN A 32 -5.24 1.35 -16.72
N LEU A 33 -4.67 1.87 -15.64
CA LEU A 33 -5.39 2.24 -14.44
C LEU A 33 -5.79 3.71 -14.55
N LEU A 34 -7.09 3.98 -14.42
CA LEU A 34 -7.65 5.33 -14.41
C LEU A 34 -8.07 5.70 -12.99
N LEU A 35 -7.42 6.71 -12.41
CA LEU A 35 -7.83 7.31 -11.14
C LEU A 35 -8.68 8.55 -11.44
N ARG A 36 -9.91 8.56 -10.93
CA ARG A 36 -10.84 9.69 -11.07
C ARG A 36 -11.09 10.32 -9.71
N TYR A 37 -10.88 11.63 -9.64
CA TYR A 37 -11.24 12.43 -8.49
C TYR A 37 -12.58 13.08 -8.79
N GLU A 38 -13.59 12.76 -7.98
CA GLU A 38 -14.96 13.27 -8.14
C GLU A 38 -15.38 13.98 -6.87
N LEU A 39 -16.11 15.10 -7.02
CA LEU A 39 -16.65 15.83 -5.89
C LEU A 39 -17.74 14.99 -5.24
N GLN A 40 -17.60 14.69 -3.95
CA GLN A 40 -18.53 13.81 -3.23
C GLN A 40 -19.99 14.30 -3.29
N LYS A 41 -20.23 15.61 -3.44
CA LYS A 41 -21.58 16.21 -3.40
C LYS A 41 -22.42 15.89 -4.64
N ASP A 42 -21.82 15.99 -5.82
CA ASP A 42 -22.54 15.95 -7.11
C ASP A 42 -21.87 15.03 -8.14
N HIS A 43 -20.81 14.33 -7.73
CA HIS A 43 -19.98 13.48 -8.58
C HIS A 43 -19.36 14.22 -9.78
N SER A 44 -19.26 15.55 -9.71
CA SER A 44 -18.56 16.32 -10.73
C SER A 44 -17.08 15.93 -10.77
N LEU A 45 -16.55 15.77 -11.97
CA LEU A 45 -15.16 15.37 -12.17
C LEU A 45 -14.23 16.53 -11.78
N LEU A 46 -13.37 16.29 -10.80
CA LEU A 46 -12.32 17.21 -10.36
C LEU A 46 -11.02 17.00 -11.16
N GLY A 47 -10.73 15.75 -11.53
CA GLY A 47 -9.52 15.40 -12.26
C GLY A 47 -9.43 13.92 -12.57
N LYS A 48 -8.51 13.58 -13.49
CA LYS A 48 -8.18 12.20 -13.82
C LYS A 48 -6.69 12.02 -14.01
N ASP A 49 -6.17 10.90 -13.56
CA ASP A 49 -4.81 10.44 -13.84
C ASP A 49 -4.86 9.06 -14.48
N GLU A 50 -4.04 8.86 -15.52
CA GLU A 50 -3.92 7.61 -16.26
C GLU A 50 -2.53 7.03 -16.03
N PHE A 51 -2.48 5.77 -15.60
CA PHE A 51 -1.25 5.05 -15.32
C PHE A 51 -1.21 3.79 -16.16
N ALA A 52 -0.07 3.53 -16.81
CA ALA A 52 0.17 2.23 -17.41
C ALA A 52 0.32 1.18 -16.30
N TYR A 53 -0.35 0.04 -16.45
CA TYR A 53 -0.17 -1.10 -15.57
C TYR A 53 1.20 -1.72 -15.83
N ASP A 54 2.08 -1.65 -14.83
CA ASP A 54 3.38 -2.31 -14.84
C ASP A 54 3.30 -3.57 -13.95
N SER A 55 3.12 -4.72 -14.61
CA SER A 55 2.98 -6.00 -13.91
C SER A 55 4.22 -6.38 -13.11
N ASP A 56 5.41 -6.01 -13.61
CA ASP A 56 6.67 -6.36 -12.98
C ASP A 56 6.90 -5.48 -11.76
N TRP A 57 6.62 -4.18 -11.86
CA TRP A 57 6.63 -3.28 -10.72
C TRP A 57 5.71 -3.76 -9.61
N VAL A 58 4.45 -4.12 -9.91
CA VAL A 58 3.49 -4.61 -8.91
C VAL A 58 3.97 -5.91 -8.27
N LYS A 59 4.42 -6.89 -9.06
CA LYS A 59 4.96 -8.15 -8.53
C LYS A 59 6.18 -7.92 -7.62
N ASN A 60 7.06 -7.00 -8.00
CA ASN A 60 8.23 -6.64 -7.19
C ASN A 60 7.81 -5.98 -5.85
N GLN A 61 6.78 -5.13 -5.84
CA GLN A 61 6.24 -4.58 -4.60
C GLN A 61 5.68 -5.69 -3.68
N ILE A 62 4.90 -6.62 -4.24
CA ILE A 62 4.33 -7.75 -3.49
C ILE A 62 5.46 -8.63 -2.93
N GLN A 63 6.44 -8.96 -3.75
CA GLN A 63 7.58 -9.77 -3.35
C GLN A 63 8.34 -9.13 -2.17
N GLY A 64 8.62 -7.82 -2.24
CA GLY A 64 9.30 -7.11 -1.15
C GLY A 64 8.51 -7.07 0.17
N CYS A 65 7.18 -7.14 0.12
CA CYS A 65 6.32 -7.30 1.30
C CYS A 65 6.37 -8.73 1.84
N LEU A 66 6.30 -9.73 0.96
CA LEU A 66 6.36 -11.14 1.34
C LEU A 66 7.69 -11.50 1.99
N GLU A 67 8.82 -11.05 1.43
CA GLU A 67 10.14 -11.25 2.02
C GLU A 67 10.19 -10.74 3.47
N PHE A 68 9.56 -9.60 3.74
CA PHE A 68 9.48 -9.06 5.11
C PHE A 68 8.58 -9.92 6.01
N TRP A 69 7.40 -10.32 5.54
CA TRP A 69 6.44 -11.08 6.34
C TRP A 69 6.90 -12.52 6.61
N LEU A 70 7.68 -13.10 5.70
CA LEU A 70 8.27 -14.43 5.84
C LEU A 70 9.60 -14.41 6.63
N GLY A 71 10.10 -13.22 6.99
CA GLY A 71 11.36 -13.07 7.73
C GLY A 71 12.61 -13.25 6.87
N GLU A 72 12.48 -13.23 5.55
CA GLU A 72 13.58 -13.30 4.58
C GLU A 72 14.32 -11.95 4.48
N ARG A 73 13.69 -10.87 4.95
CA ARG A 73 14.23 -9.51 4.96
C ARG A 73 13.84 -8.74 6.23
N GLU A 74 14.77 -7.95 6.75
CA GLU A 74 14.54 -7.00 7.85
C GLU A 74 13.60 -5.84 7.47
N ALA A 75 12.95 -5.25 8.49
CA ALA A 75 12.20 -4.01 8.32
C ALA A 75 13.10 -2.89 7.78
N ARG A 76 12.56 -2.08 6.86
CA ARG A 76 13.26 -0.91 6.31
C ARG A 76 12.62 0.36 6.84
N TYR A 77 13.43 1.40 6.99
CA TYR A 77 12.94 2.73 7.26
C TYR A 77 12.23 3.31 6.03
N THR A 78 11.27 4.18 6.29
CA THR A 78 10.58 4.93 5.25
C THR A 78 11.57 5.77 4.42
N PRO A 79 11.43 5.82 3.09
CA PRO A 79 12.20 6.72 2.23
C PRO A 79 12.06 8.19 2.64
N LYS A 80 13.04 9.03 2.27
CA LYS A 80 13.08 10.45 2.67
C LYS A 80 11.86 11.24 2.18
N ASP A 81 11.42 10.98 0.95
CA ASP A 81 10.23 11.55 0.32
C ASP A 81 8.93 11.18 1.04
N GLU A 82 8.92 10.04 1.73
CA GLU A 82 7.81 9.60 2.57
C GLU A 82 8.01 9.91 4.07
N GLY A 83 9.04 10.69 4.43
CA GLY A 83 9.41 11.00 5.81
C GLY A 83 8.31 11.68 6.63
N TRP A 84 7.30 12.26 5.97
CA TRP A 84 6.10 12.79 6.62
C TRP A 84 5.37 11.73 7.46
N LYS A 85 5.46 10.43 7.09
CA LYS A 85 4.88 9.31 7.85
C LYS A 85 5.46 9.19 9.26
N CYS A 86 6.71 9.61 9.47
CA CYS A 86 7.36 9.58 10.80
C CYS A 86 6.63 10.47 11.83
N ARG A 87 5.89 11.50 11.38
CA ARG A 87 5.09 12.37 12.26
C ARG A 87 3.89 11.67 12.88
N PHE A 88 3.46 10.55 12.29
CA PHE A 88 2.33 9.74 12.74
C PHE A 88 2.78 8.36 13.26
N CYS A 89 4.08 8.07 13.27
CA CYS A 89 4.61 6.79 13.71
C CYS A 89 4.68 6.72 15.25
N GLN A 90 3.96 5.76 15.83
CA GLN A 90 3.94 5.51 17.27
C GLN A 90 5.30 5.11 17.87
N TYR A 91 6.23 4.64 17.04
CA TYR A 91 7.59 4.25 17.43
C TYR A 91 8.63 5.32 17.14
N SER A 92 8.21 6.51 16.72
CA SER A 92 9.13 7.59 16.29
C SER A 92 10.08 8.08 17.38
N SER A 93 9.79 7.85 18.67
CA SER A 93 10.65 8.23 19.79
C SER A 93 11.86 7.30 19.98
N VAL A 94 11.75 6.04 19.56
CA VAL A 94 12.79 5.00 19.69
C VAL A 94 13.43 4.63 18.36
N CYS A 95 12.98 5.24 17.26
CA CYS A 95 13.43 4.95 15.91
C CYS A 95 14.84 5.50 15.64
N PRO A 96 15.85 4.66 15.34
CA PRO A 96 17.22 5.12 15.11
C PRO A 96 17.36 6.09 13.92
N ALA A 97 16.52 5.94 12.88
CA ALA A 97 16.57 6.79 11.70
C ALA A 97 16.24 8.27 12.00
N ARG A 98 15.44 8.53 13.05
CA ARG A 98 15.10 9.90 13.46
C ARG A 98 16.25 10.59 14.19
N SER A 99 17.02 9.83 14.97
CA SER A 99 18.21 10.33 15.67
C SER A 99 19.36 10.65 14.71
N ALA A 100 19.45 9.95 13.58
CA ALA A 100 20.42 10.24 12.54
C ALA A 100 20.11 11.55 11.77
N GLU A 101 18.83 11.94 11.66
CA GLU A 101 18.45 13.20 11.02
C GLU A 101 18.78 14.42 11.90
N SER A 102 18.58 14.34 13.22
CA SER A 102 18.88 15.46 14.14
C SER A 102 20.38 15.76 14.27
N ALA A 103 21.24 14.74 14.18
CA ALA A 103 22.70 14.90 14.22
C ALA A 103 23.29 15.55 12.95
N ASN A 104 22.57 15.55 11.84
CA ASN A 104 23.02 16.16 10.59
C ASN A 104 22.73 17.67 10.51
N TYR A 105 21.78 18.18 11.31
CA TYR A 105 21.51 19.63 11.37
C TYR A 105 22.50 20.41 12.24
N THR A 106 23.26 19.73 13.12
CA THR A 106 24.26 20.37 14.00
C THR A 106 25.60 20.62 13.33
N ASN A 107 25.81 20.18 12.07
CA ASN A 107 27.08 20.31 11.35
C ASN A 107 27.04 21.31 10.18
N THR A 108 26.03 22.18 10.12
CA THR A 108 26.02 23.31 9.16
C THR A 108 26.64 24.53 9.85
N PRO A 109 27.79 25.06 9.41
CA PRO A 109 28.33 26.29 9.97
C PRO A 109 27.39 27.46 9.64
N SER A 110 27.19 28.33 10.64
CA SER A 110 26.49 29.62 10.52
C SER A 110 27.22 30.58 9.59
#